data_AF-A0A150AJ42-F1
#
_entry.id   AF-A0A150AJ42-F1
#
_cell.length_a   1.000
_cell.length_b   1.000
_cell.length_c   1.000
_cell.angle_alpha   90.00
_cell.angle_beta   90.00
_cell.angle_gamma   90.00
#
_symmetry.space_group_name_H-M   'P 1'
#
loop_
_entity.id
_entity.type
_entity.pdbx_description
1 polymer ?
#
loop_
_entity_poly.entity_id
_entity_poly.type
_entity_poly.pdbx_seq_one_letter_code
_entity_poly.pdbx_strand_id
1 'polypeptide(L)'
;MKTINFFKKYSLVALLLSGCFFTSCDKDDDVPEPENELEVITDVKLVFTNTADDTDVVEATAQDPDGPGVEDLVIKDAINLGTGKTYALSFEIMNNLEEPGEDIGEEIKEENDEHQFFFGFSTDAFSDPSGNGNIDTASDDINYNDTDDNGNPVGLSTTWTTSASTLSNGEFRVVLKHQPDVKTSTSTVNDGDTDFDLKFVLNIQ
;
A
#
# COMPACT_ATOMS: atom_id res chain seq x y z
N MET A 1 7.86 -55.13 73.35
CA MET A 1 6.75 -54.37 72.73
C MET A 1 6.74 -54.73 71.24
N LYS A 2 5.56 -55.08 70.71
CA LYS A 2 5.28 -55.34 69.28
C LYS A 2 5.81 -54.16 68.43
N THR A 3 6.29 -54.34 67.20
CA THR A 3 5.49 -54.81 66.06
C THR A 3 6.34 -55.40 64.93
N ILE A 4 5.75 -56.42 64.35
CA ILE A 4 6.05 -57.10 63.09
C ILE A 4 5.63 -56.20 61.92
N ASN A 5 6.31 -56.29 60.77
CA ASN A 5 5.64 -56.15 59.47
C ASN A 5 6.20 -57.14 58.45
N PHE A 6 5.31 -58.04 58.01
CA PHE A 6 5.49 -59.03 56.96
C PHE A 6 5.31 -58.38 55.59
N PHE A 7 6.12 -58.83 54.63
CA PHE A 7 5.80 -59.07 53.22
C PHE A 7 4.99 -58.03 52.44
N LYS A 8 5.58 -57.57 51.34
CA LYS A 8 5.00 -57.82 50.01
C LYS A 8 6.10 -57.86 48.94
N LYS A 9 6.19 -59.02 48.29
CA LYS A 9 6.94 -59.30 47.05
C LYS A 9 6.22 -58.65 45.88
N TYR A 10 6.94 -57.92 45.03
CA TYR A 10 6.78 -57.83 43.56
C TYR A 10 8.15 -57.31 43.05
N SER A 11 9.07 -58.17 42.58
CA SER A 11 9.22 -58.57 41.18
C SER A 11 8.95 -57.42 40.21
N LEU A 12 9.99 -56.81 39.64
CA LEU A 12 10.27 -56.90 38.21
C LEU A 12 11.58 -56.16 37.88
N VAL A 13 12.53 -56.93 37.37
CA VAL A 13 13.52 -56.49 36.39
C VAL A 13 12.75 -55.99 35.16
N ALA A 14 13.05 -54.79 34.65
CA ALA A 14 13.10 -54.52 33.22
C ALA A 14 13.52 -53.06 32.94
N LEU A 15 14.70 -52.95 32.33
CA LEU A 15 15.00 -52.08 31.19
C LEU A 15 14.90 -50.56 31.39
N LEU A 16 16.08 -49.95 31.60
CA LEU A 16 16.38 -48.63 31.06
C LEU A 16 16.09 -48.65 29.54
N LEU A 17 15.00 -48.01 29.11
CA LEU A 17 14.93 -47.41 27.79
C LEU A 17 14.90 -45.90 28.00
N SER A 18 16.06 -45.29 27.75
CA SER A 18 16.20 -43.85 27.59
C SER A 18 15.40 -43.45 26.35
N GLY A 19 14.20 -42.90 26.57
CA GLY A 19 13.49 -42.14 25.56
C GLY A 19 14.07 -40.74 25.56
N CYS A 20 15.06 -40.48 24.70
CA CYS A 20 15.34 -39.13 24.25
C CYS A 20 14.14 -38.68 23.42
N PHE A 21 13.22 -37.95 24.04
CA PHE A 21 12.27 -37.13 23.29
C PHE A 21 13.10 -36.01 22.64
N PHE A 22 13.39 -36.18 21.35
CA PHE A 22 13.75 -35.04 20.51
C PHE A 22 12.49 -34.20 20.39
N THR A 23 12.38 -33.16 21.21
CA THR A 23 11.49 -32.04 20.93
C THR A 23 12.11 -31.32 19.73
N SER A 24 11.76 -31.74 18.52
CA SER A 24 11.81 -30.86 17.36
C SER A 24 10.75 -29.80 17.61
N CYS A 25 11.11 -28.72 18.30
CA CYS A 25 10.42 -27.47 18.08
C CYS A 25 10.97 -26.97 16.75
N ASP A 26 10.15 -27.11 15.71
CA ASP A 26 10.24 -26.29 14.53
C ASP A 26 10.43 -24.85 15.03
N LYS A 27 11.53 -24.23 14.61
CA LYS A 27 11.66 -22.80 14.73
C LYS A 27 10.81 -22.25 13.59
N ASP A 28 9.52 -22.14 13.85
CA ASP A 28 8.75 -21.04 13.29
C ASP A 28 9.40 -19.79 13.88
N ASP A 29 10.47 -19.33 13.22
CA ASP A 29 11.05 -18.00 13.43
C ASP A 29 10.11 -17.00 12.72
N ASP A 30 8.83 -16.99 13.10
CA ASP A 30 7.95 -15.84 12.88
C ASP A 30 8.35 -14.79 13.93
N VAL A 31 9.56 -14.25 13.76
CA VAL A 31 9.85 -12.92 14.28
C VAL A 31 8.90 -12.02 13.51
N PRO A 32 8.00 -11.26 14.18
CA PRO A 32 7.20 -10.28 13.47
C PRO A 32 8.16 -9.40 12.66
N GLU A 33 7.92 -9.28 11.36
CA GLU A 33 8.62 -8.30 10.54
C GLU A 33 8.51 -6.95 11.26
N PRO A 34 9.60 -6.18 11.36
CA PRO A 34 9.54 -4.88 12.00
C PRO A 34 8.49 -4.03 11.28
N GLU A 35 7.55 -3.51 12.06
CA GLU A 35 6.35 -2.74 11.66
C GLU A 35 6.70 -1.36 11.02
N ASN A 36 7.92 -1.18 10.52
CA ASN A 36 8.44 0.09 10.00
C ASN A 36 9.69 -0.15 9.14
N GLU A 37 9.62 -1.11 8.22
CA GLU A 37 10.62 -1.14 7.15
C GLU A 37 10.34 0.02 6.18
N LEU A 38 11.40 0.60 5.61
CA LEU A 38 11.24 1.65 4.60
C LEU A 38 10.90 0.98 3.27
N GLU A 39 9.78 1.35 2.68
CA GLU A 39 9.28 0.81 1.43
C GLU A 39 10.22 1.20 0.29
N VAL A 40 10.85 0.22 -0.36
CA VAL A 40 11.70 0.48 -1.52
C VAL A 40 10.84 0.47 -2.78
N ILE A 41 10.45 1.65 -3.26
CA ILE A 41 9.60 1.78 -4.44
C ILE A 41 10.43 2.10 -5.68
N THR A 42 10.44 1.21 -6.67
CA THR A 42 11.15 1.45 -7.94
C THR A 42 10.24 1.78 -9.10
N ASP A 43 9.01 1.27 -9.11
CA ASP A 43 8.09 1.48 -10.22
C ASP A 43 6.71 1.84 -9.68
N VAL A 44 6.16 2.93 -10.19
CA VAL A 44 4.78 3.35 -9.91
C VAL A 44 4.06 3.51 -11.24
N LYS A 45 2.99 2.73 -11.44
CA LYS A 45 2.11 2.85 -12.61
C LYS A 45 0.71 3.24 -12.15
N LEU A 46 0.22 4.35 -12.68
CA LEU A 46 -1.17 4.76 -12.57
C LEU A 46 -1.96 4.13 -13.73
N VAL A 47 -3.08 3.47 -13.43
CA VAL A 47 -3.95 2.83 -14.42
C VAL A 47 -5.35 3.43 -14.31
N PHE A 48 -5.74 4.24 -15.29
CA PHE A 48 -7.08 4.82 -15.40
C PHE A 48 -7.91 3.98 -16.37
N THR A 49 -8.94 3.30 -15.86
CA THR A 49 -9.87 2.50 -16.65
C THR A 49 -11.22 3.21 -16.76
N ASN A 50 -11.70 3.47 -17.97
CA ASN A 50 -13.00 4.12 -18.17
C ASN A 50 -14.13 3.21 -17.67
N THR A 51 -15.02 3.76 -16.84
CA THR A 51 -16.09 2.98 -16.20
C THR A 51 -17.23 2.61 -17.14
N ALA A 52 -17.31 3.23 -18.31
CA ALA A 52 -18.27 2.91 -19.37
C ALA A 52 -17.71 2.00 -20.48
N ASP A 53 -16.38 1.85 -20.56
CA ASP A 53 -15.67 1.06 -21.56
C ASP A 53 -14.34 0.56 -20.98
N ASP A 54 -14.31 -0.70 -20.51
CA ASP A 54 -13.14 -1.30 -19.87
C ASP A 54 -11.94 -1.52 -20.82
N THR A 55 -12.12 -1.28 -22.12
CA THR A 55 -11.03 -1.31 -23.10
C THR A 55 -10.34 0.05 -23.28
N ASP A 56 -10.93 1.13 -22.77
CA ASP A 56 -10.35 2.48 -22.73
C ASP A 56 -9.53 2.64 -21.44
N VAL A 57 -8.28 2.20 -21.52
CA VAL A 57 -7.29 2.24 -20.44
C VAL A 57 -6.19 3.24 -20.77
N VAL A 58 -5.87 4.09 -19.80
CA VAL A 58 -4.78 5.08 -19.87
C VAL A 58 -3.80 4.79 -18.74
N GLU A 59 -2.53 4.60 -19.09
CA GLU A 59 -1.45 4.31 -18.14
C GLU A 59 -0.45 5.46 -18.11
N ALA A 60 0.14 5.72 -16.93
CA ALA A 60 1.29 6.61 -16.79
C ALA A 60 2.26 6.06 -15.74
N THR A 61 3.56 6.10 -16.04
CA THR A 61 4.58 5.49 -15.17
C THR A 61 5.59 6.50 -14.62
N ALA A 62 6.09 6.20 -13.44
CA ALA A 62 7.30 6.76 -12.85
C ALA A 62 8.23 5.61 -12.46
N GLN A 63 9.54 5.80 -12.65
CA GLN A 63 10.51 4.75 -12.36
C GLN A 63 11.79 5.32 -11.77
N ASP A 64 12.26 4.65 -10.73
CA ASP A 64 13.51 4.85 -10.04
C ASP A 64 14.52 3.79 -10.52
N PRO A 65 15.66 4.20 -11.09
CA PRO A 65 16.67 3.27 -11.59
C PRO A 65 17.61 2.68 -10.52
N ASP A 66 17.67 3.24 -9.30
CA ASP A 66 18.62 2.81 -8.26
C ASP A 66 18.02 2.65 -6.85
N GLY A 67 16.71 2.88 -6.68
CA GLY A 67 15.96 2.67 -5.44
C GLY A 67 16.40 3.65 -4.34
N PRO A 68 16.86 3.21 -3.16
CA PRO A 68 17.33 4.12 -2.10
C PRO A 68 18.69 4.79 -2.42
N GLY A 69 19.03 4.88 -3.71
CA GLY A 69 20.25 5.46 -4.23
C GLY A 69 20.21 6.98 -4.26
N VAL A 70 20.76 7.57 -5.32
CA VAL A 70 20.85 9.04 -5.44
C VAL A 70 19.88 9.61 -6.46
N GLU A 71 19.29 8.75 -7.30
CA GLU A 71 18.25 9.14 -8.22
C GLU A 71 16.89 9.05 -7.50
N ASP A 72 15.91 9.82 -7.96
CA ASP A 72 14.53 9.75 -7.47
C ASP A 72 13.65 9.09 -8.56
N LEU A 73 12.42 8.70 -8.21
CA LEU A 73 11.39 8.33 -9.17
C LEU A 73 11.24 9.39 -10.30
N VAL A 74 11.49 8.97 -11.55
CA VAL A 74 11.37 9.83 -12.73
C VAL A 74 10.10 9.52 -13.50
N ILE A 75 9.23 10.52 -13.66
CA ILE A 75 8.04 10.46 -14.52
C ILE A 75 8.43 10.15 -15.98
N LYS A 76 7.84 9.10 -16.56
CA LYS A 76 8.10 8.67 -17.95
C LYS A 76 6.99 9.09 -18.92
N ASP A 77 5.76 9.21 -18.43
CA ASP A 77 4.57 9.44 -19.25
C ASP A 77 3.75 10.64 -18.80
N ALA A 78 2.92 11.16 -19.71
CA ALA A 78 1.84 12.06 -19.38
C ALA A 78 0.52 11.28 -19.26
N ILE A 79 -0.38 11.74 -18.39
CA ILE A 79 -1.74 11.22 -18.28
C ILE A 79 -2.60 11.89 -19.35
N ASN A 80 -3.26 11.09 -20.20
CA ASN A 80 -4.07 11.59 -21.32
C ASN A 80 -5.48 11.01 -21.27
N LEU A 81 -6.40 11.70 -20.58
CA LEU A 81 -7.79 11.26 -20.41
C LEU A 81 -8.71 11.88 -21.46
N GLY A 82 -9.86 11.27 -21.72
CA GLY A 82 -10.88 11.85 -22.60
C GLY A 82 -11.81 12.82 -21.88
N THR A 83 -12.29 13.88 -22.54
CA THR A 83 -13.25 14.85 -21.94
C THR A 83 -14.57 14.20 -21.52
N GLY A 84 -15.12 14.62 -20.37
CA GLY A 84 -16.45 14.23 -19.90
C GLY A 84 -16.61 12.74 -19.61
N LYS A 85 -15.50 12.02 -19.39
CA LYS A 85 -15.46 10.59 -19.06
C LYS A 85 -15.16 10.38 -17.59
N THR A 86 -15.63 9.25 -17.07
CA THR A 86 -15.34 8.76 -15.72
C THR A 86 -14.36 7.61 -15.78
N TYR A 87 -13.30 7.69 -14.99
CA TYR A 87 -12.24 6.69 -14.87
C TYR A 87 -12.14 6.20 -13.42
N ALA A 88 -11.96 4.90 -13.24
CA ALA A 88 -11.41 4.34 -12.01
C ALA A 88 -9.88 4.34 -12.12
N LEU A 89 -9.20 4.96 -11.17
CA LEU A 89 -7.76 4.90 -11.02
C LEU A 89 -7.40 3.76 -10.06
N SER A 90 -6.42 2.95 -10.44
CA SER A 90 -5.70 2.00 -9.59
C SER A 90 -4.19 2.12 -9.79
N PHE A 91 -3.41 1.44 -8.96
CA PHE A 91 -1.95 1.46 -9.01
C PHE A 91 -1.37 0.06 -9.19
N GLU A 92 -0.23 -0.02 -9.86
CA GLU A 92 0.75 -1.11 -9.71
C GLU A 92 2.02 -0.47 -9.14
N ILE A 93 2.50 -0.95 -7.99
CA ILE A 93 3.64 -0.38 -7.25
C ILE A 93 4.59 -1.51 -6.94
N MET A 94 5.84 -1.41 -7.40
CA MET A 94 6.78 -2.53 -7.35
C MET A 94 8.15 -2.10 -6.81
N ASN A 95 8.81 -3.07 -6.18
CA ASN A 95 10.24 -3.10 -5.93
C ASN A 95 10.89 -4.13 -6.86
N ASN A 96 11.46 -3.67 -7.97
CA ASN A 96 12.12 -4.52 -8.96
C ASN A 96 13.64 -4.66 -8.75
N LEU A 97 14.17 -4.24 -7.59
CA LEU A 97 15.56 -4.52 -7.21
C LEU A 97 15.74 -5.92 -6.65
N GLU A 98 14.64 -6.56 -6.27
CA GLU A 98 14.60 -7.95 -5.78
C GLU A 98 14.28 -8.95 -6.89
N GLU A 99 14.54 -10.23 -6.64
CA GLU A 99 14.29 -11.32 -7.58
C GLU A 99 13.64 -12.53 -6.87
N PRO A 100 12.32 -12.78 -7.07
CA PRO A 100 11.41 -12.01 -7.92
C PRO A 100 11.15 -10.60 -7.37
N GLY A 101 10.80 -9.65 -8.24
CA GLY A 101 10.36 -8.32 -7.82
C GLY A 101 9.15 -8.41 -6.89
N GLU A 102 9.12 -7.52 -5.91
CA GLU A 102 8.15 -7.49 -4.83
C GLU A 102 7.02 -6.49 -5.13
N ASP A 103 5.79 -6.88 -4.77
CA ASP A 103 4.57 -6.10 -5.00
C ASP A 103 4.27 -5.23 -3.77
N ILE A 104 4.82 -4.03 -3.77
CA ILE A 104 4.62 -3.03 -2.71
C ILE A 104 3.16 -2.58 -2.66
N GLY A 105 2.41 -2.69 -3.77
CA GLY A 105 0.97 -2.42 -3.77
C GLY A 105 0.17 -3.39 -2.89
N GLU A 106 0.60 -4.66 -2.78
CA GLU A 106 -0.02 -5.62 -1.87
C GLU A 106 0.40 -5.38 -0.42
N GLU A 107 1.67 -5.01 -0.16
CA GLU A 107 2.13 -4.62 1.18
C GLU A 107 1.34 -3.41 1.72
N ILE A 108 1.23 -2.32 0.95
CA ILE A 108 0.41 -1.15 1.30
C ILE A 108 -1.05 -1.54 1.59
N LYS A 109 -1.57 -2.58 0.91
CA LYS A 109 -2.93 -3.06 1.12
C LYS A 109 -3.06 -3.89 2.41
N GLU A 110 -2.03 -4.64 2.78
CA GLU A 110 -1.95 -5.35 4.07
C GLU A 110 -1.79 -4.36 5.23
N GLU A 111 -1.02 -3.29 5.04
CA GLU A 111 -0.72 -2.23 6.02
C GLU A 111 -1.56 -0.95 5.78
N ASN A 112 -2.80 -1.15 5.34
CA ASN A 112 -3.64 -0.06 4.88
C ASN A 112 -4.05 0.93 5.98
N ASP A 113 -3.97 0.54 7.26
CA ASP A 113 -4.20 1.42 8.41
C ASP A 113 -3.00 2.33 8.72
N GLU A 114 -1.88 2.15 8.01
CA GLU A 114 -0.70 2.99 8.11
C GLU A 114 -0.51 3.85 6.85
N HIS A 115 -1.07 3.45 5.71
CA HIS A 115 -0.87 4.15 4.45
C HIS A 115 -2.06 5.01 3.99
N GLN A 116 -1.76 6.17 3.39
CA GLN A 116 -2.77 6.98 2.70
C GLN A 116 -2.21 7.73 1.48
N PHE A 117 -2.94 7.66 0.38
CA PHE A 117 -2.71 8.45 -0.82
C PHE A 117 -3.42 9.80 -0.75
N PHE A 118 -2.73 10.86 -1.13
CA PHE A 118 -3.25 12.21 -1.28
C PHE A 118 -3.07 12.71 -2.70
N PHE A 119 -3.98 13.57 -3.15
CA PHE A 119 -4.08 13.98 -4.54
C PHE A 119 -4.16 15.50 -4.67
N GLY A 120 -3.51 16.02 -5.71
CA GLY A 120 -3.61 17.40 -6.14
C GLY A 120 -3.78 17.46 -7.64
N PHE A 121 -4.58 18.38 -8.15
CA PHE A 121 -4.81 18.50 -9.58
C PHE A 121 -5.13 19.92 -9.99
N SER A 122 -4.93 20.23 -11.27
CA SER A 122 -5.31 21.55 -11.80
C SER A 122 -6.80 21.82 -11.63
N THR A 123 -7.15 23.04 -11.21
CA THR A 123 -8.54 23.49 -11.10
C THR A 123 -9.30 23.26 -12.41
N ASP A 124 -10.56 22.84 -12.30
CA ASP A 124 -11.46 22.51 -13.42
C ASP A 124 -11.00 21.33 -14.31
N ALA A 125 -9.96 20.58 -13.92
CA ALA A 125 -9.60 19.34 -14.59
C ALA A 125 -10.70 18.28 -14.45
N PHE A 126 -11.25 18.15 -13.25
CA PHE A 126 -12.33 17.20 -12.95
C PHE A 126 -13.61 17.96 -12.60
N SER A 127 -14.74 17.42 -13.05
CA SER A 127 -16.06 17.83 -12.54
C SER A 127 -16.42 17.10 -11.26
N ASP A 128 -15.78 15.97 -11.00
CA ASP A 128 -15.93 15.16 -9.79
C ASP A 128 -14.68 14.27 -9.60
N PRO A 129 -13.90 14.37 -8.50
CA PRO A 129 -14.07 15.36 -7.44
C PRO A 129 -13.87 16.80 -7.94
N SER A 130 -14.54 17.75 -7.30
CA SER A 130 -14.39 19.18 -7.61
C SER A 130 -13.20 19.79 -6.87
N GLY A 131 -12.73 20.96 -7.30
CA GLY A 131 -11.68 21.71 -6.61
C GLY A 131 -10.29 21.45 -7.19
N ASN A 132 -9.30 21.26 -6.32
CA ASN A 132 -7.90 21.02 -6.72
C ASN A 132 -7.18 19.97 -5.87
N GLY A 133 -7.94 19.19 -5.09
CA GLY A 133 -7.47 18.04 -4.32
C GLY A 133 -7.23 18.34 -2.85
N ASN A 134 -6.67 17.38 -2.12
CA ASN A 134 -6.54 17.39 -0.66
C ASN A 134 -5.08 17.48 -0.17
N ILE A 135 -4.16 17.91 -1.03
CA ILE A 135 -2.76 18.21 -0.68
C ILE A 135 -2.59 19.64 -0.14
N ASP A 136 -3.59 20.51 -0.30
CA ASP A 136 -3.53 21.89 0.19
C ASP A 136 -4.33 22.09 1.50
N THR A 137 -4.51 23.34 1.91
CA THR A 137 -5.23 23.67 3.15
C THR A 137 -6.75 23.54 3.03
N ALA A 138 -7.28 23.41 1.81
CA ALA A 138 -8.65 23.06 1.54
C ALA A 138 -8.72 21.52 1.43
N SER A 139 -9.43 20.89 2.35
CA SER A 139 -9.66 19.45 2.27
C SER A 139 -10.81 19.19 1.30
N ASP A 140 -10.61 19.48 0.01
CA ASP A 140 -11.57 19.10 -1.02
C ASP A 140 -11.76 17.58 -0.99
N ASP A 141 -13.01 17.13 -1.15
CA ASP A 141 -13.32 15.70 -1.12
C ASP A 141 -12.63 15.00 -2.29
N ILE A 142 -12.08 13.80 -2.04
CA ILE A 142 -11.60 12.87 -3.05
C ILE A 142 -12.52 11.65 -3.05
N ASN A 143 -12.82 11.12 -4.23
CA ASN A 143 -13.63 9.93 -4.38
C ASN A 143 -12.79 8.67 -4.16
N TYR A 144 -12.39 8.43 -2.91
CA TYR A 144 -11.78 7.16 -2.48
C TYR A 144 -12.78 6.01 -2.61
N ASN A 145 -12.33 4.89 -3.18
CA ASN A 145 -13.13 3.69 -3.32
C ASN A 145 -12.78 2.61 -2.26
N ASP A 146 -11.71 2.84 -1.49
CA ASP A 146 -11.14 1.93 -0.51
C ASP A 146 -10.82 2.63 0.82
N THR A 147 -11.01 1.88 1.91
CA THR A 147 -10.76 2.33 3.29
C THR A 147 -10.09 1.23 4.10
N ASP A 148 -9.39 1.62 5.16
CA ASP A 148 -8.90 0.70 6.19
C ASP A 148 -10.03 0.15 7.08
N ASP A 149 -9.70 -0.74 8.01
CA ASP A 149 -10.63 -1.34 8.98
C ASP A 149 -11.26 -0.31 9.95
N ASN A 150 -10.63 0.85 10.08
CA ASN A 150 -11.12 1.98 10.88
C ASN A 150 -12.02 2.92 10.07
N GLY A 151 -12.19 2.68 8.77
CA GLY A 151 -12.97 3.48 7.84
C GLY A 151 -12.27 4.74 7.35
N ASN A 152 -10.96 4.88 7.54
CA ASN A 152 -10.19 6.00 6.96
C ASN A 152 -9.80 5.67 5.52
N PRO A 153 -9.70 6.68 4.63
CA PRO A 153 -9.31 6.45 3.25
C PRO A 153 -7.92 5.83 3.10
N VAL A 154 -7.73 5.02 2.07
CA VAL A 154 -6.41 4.48 1.69
C VAL A 154 -6.01 5.10 0.36
N GLY A 155 -6.73 4.80 -0.74
CA GLY A 155 -6.56 5.45 -2.03
C GLY A 155 -5.73 4.68 -3.04
N LEU A 156 -5.60 3.36 -2.85
CA LEU A 156 -5.20 2.44 -3.91
C LEU A 156 -6.26 2.39 -5.03
N SER A 157 -7.51 2.82 -4.76
CA SER A 157 -8.52 3.03 -5.79
C SER A 157 -9.30 4.33 -5.62
N THR A 158 -9.43 5.09 -6.72
CA THR A 158 -10.20 6.36 -6.73
C THR A 158 -11.03 6.52 -8.00
N THR A 159 -12.08 7.35 -7.96
CA THR A 159 -12.95 7.62 -9.11
C THR A 159 -12.87 9.07 -9.59
N TRP A 160 -12.66 9.28 -10.89
CA TRP A 160 -12.38 10.59 -11.49
C TRP A 160 -13.26 10.84 -12.71
N THR A 161 -14.13 11.85 -12.65
CA THR A 161 -14.88 12.36 -13.78
C THR A 161 -14.23 13.63 -14.31
N THR A 162 -13.61 13.52 -15.47
CA THR A 162 -13.00 14.64 -16.20
C THR A 162 -14.04 15.69 -16.59
N SER A 163 -13.63 16.95 -16.65
CA SER A 163 -14.51 18.01 -17.12
C SER A 163 -14.85 17.86 -18.61
N ALA A 164 -15.93 18.53 -19.05
CA ALA A 164 -16.33 18.56 -20.45
C ALA A 164 -15.44 19.51 -21.31
N SER A 165 -14.47 20.18 -20.69
CA SER A 165 -13.54 21.09 -21.36
C SER A 165 -12.20 20.40 -21.59
N THR A 166 -11.49 20.82 -22.63
CA THR A 166 -10.12 20.35 -22.85
C THR A 166 -9.16 21.02 -21.88
N LEU A 167 -8.13 20.29 -21.47
CA LEU A 167 -7.02 20.76 -20.63
C LEU A 167 -5.72 20.28 -21.25
N SER A 168 -4.72 21.15 -21.34
CA SER A 168 -3.39 20.79 -21.83
C SER A 168 -2.32 21.32 -20.88
N ASN A 169 -1.32 20.49 -20.59
CA ASN A 169 -0.28 20.77 -19.60
C ASN A 169 -0.84 21.11 -18.21
N GLY A 170 -1.92 20.43 -17.82
CA GLY A 170 -2.36 20.41 -16.44
C GLY A 170 -1.40 19.60 -15.56
N GLU A 171 -1.63 19.65 -14.26
CA GLU A 171 -0.92 18.88 -13.25
C GLU A 171 -1.88 17.85 -12.62
N PHE A 172 -1.38 16.64 -12.43
CA PHE A 172 -1.95 15.63 -11.53
C PHE A 172 -0.83 15.14 -10.61
N ARG A 173 -0.97 15.43 -9.32
CA ARG A 173 -0.03 15.09 -8.26
C ARG A 173 -0.61 13.99 -7.39
N VAL A 174 0.19 12.98 -7.10
CA VAL A 174 -0.13 11.91 -6.15
C VAL A 174 1.01 11.80 -5.14
N VAL A 175 0.65 11.72 -3.85
CA VAL A 175 1.59 11.55 -2.74
C VAL A 175 1.14 10.36 -1.92
N LEU A 176 2.04 9.40 -1.70
CA LEU A 176 1.83 8.34 -0.73
C LEU A 176 2.48 8.76 0.60
N LYS A 177 1.74 8.56 1.69
CA LYS A 177 2.19 8.81 3.05
C LYS A 177 2.11 7.52 3.85
N HIS A 178 3.23 7.16 4.48
CA HIS A 178 3.33 6.14 5.50
C HIS A 178 3.19 6.79 6.89
N GLN A 179 2.18 6.38 7.66
CA GLN A 179 1.64 7.01 8.88
C GLN A 179 1.40 5.99 10.01
N PRO A 180 2.39 5.19 10.40
CA PRO A 180 2.22 4.14 11.40
C PRO A 180 1.83 4.76 12.74
N ASP A 181 0.85 4.16 13.42
CA ASP A 181 0.23 4.64 14.67
C ASP A 181 -0.46 6.03 14.64
N VAL A 182 -0.33 6.81 13.55
CA VAL A 182 -0.77 8.21 13.49
C VAL A 182 -1.84 8.49 12.43
N LYS A 183 -2.15 7.53 11.56
CA LYS A 183 -3.23 7.65 10.58
C LYS A 183 -4.59 7.84 11.27
N THR A 184 -5.36 8.81 10.78
CA THR A 184 -6.71 9.11 11.28
C THR A 184 -7.64 9.56 10.15
N SER A 185 -8.93 9.69 10.44
CA SER A 185 -9.90 10.26 9.50
C SER A 185 -9.65 11.72 9.14
N THR A 186 -8.71 12.38 9.84
CA THR A 186 -8.27 13.75 9.60
C THR A 186 -6.81 13.84 9.12
N SER A 187 -6.21 12.69 8.76
CA SER A 187 -4.86 12.67 8.20
C SER A 187 -4.75 13.58 6.98
N THR A 188 -3.60 14.23 6.88
CA THR A 188 -3.24 15.13 5.79
C THR A 188 -1.91 14.69 5.18
N VAL A 189 -1.55 15.31 4.05
CA VAL A 189 -0.25 15.11 3.41
C VAL A 189 0.95 15.47 4.30
N ASN A 190 0.74 16.15 5.44
CA ASN A 190 1.80 16.55 6.36
C ASN A 190 2.02 15.57 7.51
N ASP A 191 1.20 14.52 7.64
CA ASP A 191 1.31 13.52 8.68
C ASP A 191 2.14 12.32 8.17
N GLY A 192 3.02 11.78 9.01
CA GLY A 192 3.92 10.66 8.65
C GLY A 192 5.04 10.99 7.66
N ASP A 193 5.71 9.94 7.16
CA ASP A 193 6.80 10.01 6.20
C ASP A 193 6.29 9.83 4.75
N THR A 194 7.08 10.27 3.77
CA THR A 194 6.67 10.31 2.35
C THR A 194 7.41 9.23 1.58
N ASP A 195 6.66 8.28 1.03
CA ASP A 195 7.24 7.18 0.26
C ASP A 195 7.45 7.62 -1.19
N PHE A 196 6.49 8.39 -1.75
CA PHE A 196 6.72 9.15 -2.97
C PHE A 196 5.84 10.40 -3.10
N ASP A 197 6.29 11.33 -3.95
CA ASP A 197 5.55 12.52 -4.38
C ASP A 197 5.74 12.73 -5.89
N LEU A 198 4.74 12.35 -6.68
CA LEU A 198 4.82 12.31 -8.13
C LEU A 198 3.91 13.35 -8.75
N LYS A 199 4.45 14.13 -9.70
CA LYS A 199 3.72 15.16 -10.45
C LYS A 199 3.72 14.85 -11.93
N PHE A 200 2.60 14.33 -12.41
CA PHE A 200 2.37 14.01 -13.81
C PHE A 200 1.82 15.21 -14.57
N VAL A 201 2.20 15.31 -15.85
CA VAL A 201 1.49 16.17 -16.80
C VAL A 201 0.14 15.53 -17.10
N LEU A 202 -0.94 16.30 -16.95
CA LEU A 202 -2.31 15.90 -17.25
C LEU A 202 -2.82 16.61 -18.50
N ASN A 203 -3.32 15.84 -19.46
CA ASN A 203 -4.08 16.33 -20.61
C ASN A 203 -5.47 15.70 -20.61
N ILE A 204 -6.48 16.51 -20.96
CA ILE A 204 -7.88 16.09 -21.14
C ILE A 204 -8.31 16.52 -22.54
N GLN A 205 -8.70 15.57 -23.39
CA GLN A 205 -8.89 15.79 -24.83
C GLN A 205 -10.05 15.02 -25.47
#